data_AF-A0A6V7V5K8-F1
#
_entry.id   AF-A0A6V7V5K8-F1
#
_cell.length_a   1.000
_cell.length_b   1.000
_cell.length_c   1.000
_cell.angle_alpha   90.00
_cell.angle_beta   90.00
_cell.angle_gamma   90.00
#
_symmetry.space_group_name_H-M   'P 1'
#
loop_
_entity.id
_entity.type
_entity.pdbx_description
1 polymer ?
#
loop_
_entity_poly.entity_id
_entity_poly.type
_entity_poly.pdbx_seq_one_letter_code
_entity_poly.pdbx_strand_id
1 'polypeptide(L)'
;MSSSLIIGGDEADNDCEDKNWRCIFWSLPIFKYCAKWEKLRTEICPFSCGQCPKAKAEEEIKPQSRITEETECKDESPVCENLSLEHCPGLTGMLFCKRTCGTCKE
;
A
#
# COMPACT_ATOMS: atom_id res chain seq x y z
N MET A 1 26.25 44.70 -25.76
CA MET A 1 24.82 44.56 -25.42
C MET A 1 24.60 43.10 -25.09
N SER A 2 24.75 42.74 -23.82
CA SER A 2 24.45 41.40 -23.30
C SER A 2 23.03 41.43 -22.77
N SER A 3 22.16 40.58 -23.30
CA SER A 3 20.99 40.12 -22.56
C SER A 3 20.77 38.65 -22.88
N SER A 4 20.96 37.85 -21.85
CA SER A 4 20.89 36.39 -21.81
C SER A 4 19.48 35.86 -22.05
N LEU A 5 19.43 34.66 -22.62
CA LEU A 5 18.27 33.76 -22.67
C LEU A 5 17.62 33.61 -21.29
N ILE A 6 16.29 33.69 -21.23
CA ILE A 6 15.50 33.04 -20.18
C ILE A 6 14.83 31.83 -20.83
N ILE A 7 15.41 30.64 -20.59
CA ILE A 7 14.70 29.37 -20.78
C ILE A 7 13.79 29.24 -19.56
N GLY A 8 12.49 29.48 -19.74
CA GLY A 8 11.48 29.16 -18.75
C GLY A 8 11.28 27.65 -18.71
N GLY A 9 12.13 26.96 -17.96
CA GLY A 9 11.99 25.56 -17.58
C GLY A 9 11.87 25.45 -16.06
N ASP A 10 11.12 24.43 -15.65
CA ASP A 10 11.02 23.89 -14.28
C ASP A 10 10.32 24.74 -13.23
N GLU A 11 9.01 24.52 -13.12
CA GLU A 11 8.39 24.37 -11.80
C GLU A 11 7.56 23.08 -11.81
N ALA A 12 8.25 21.94 -11.84
CA ALA A 12 7.67 20.68 -11.39
C ALA A 12 7.61 20.75 -9.87
N ASP A 13 6.50 21.31 -9.40
CA ASP A 13 6.04 21.21 -8.02
C ASP A 13 6.23 19.75 -7.55
N ASN A 14 7.19 19.56 -6.65
CA ASN A 14 7.66 18.25 -6.18
C ASN A 14 6.70 17.64 -5.13
N ASP A 15 5.42 17.97 -5.18
CA ASP A 15 4.42 17.32 -4.33
C ASP A 15 4.06 15.98 -4.97
N CYS A 16 4.83 14.97 -4.59
CA CYS A 16 4.55 13.59 -4.95
C CYS A 16 3.41 13.04 -4.09
N GLU A 17 2.22 13.58 -4.34
CA GLU A 17 0.98 13.26 -3.64
C GLU A 17 -0.06 12.70 -4.61
N ASP A 18 -0.95 11.86 -4.09
CA ASP A 18 -2.08 11.36 -4.84
C ASP A 18 -3.18 12.44 -4.95
N LYS A 19 -3.64 12.69 -6.18
CA LYS A 19 -4.69 13.68 -6.48
C LYS A 19 -6.10 13.09 -6.42
N ASN A 20 -6.24 11.82 -6.07
CA ASN A 20 -7.53 11.14 -6.00
C ASN A 20 -7.58 10.12 -4.85
N TRP A 21 -8.63 10.17 -4.03
CA TRP A 21 -8.82 9.24 -2.92
C TRP A 21 -8.93 7.77 -3.35
N ARG A 22 -9.29 7.49 -4.62
CA ARG A 22 -9.35 6.12 -5.16
C ARG A 22 -7.98 5.52 -5.46
N CYS A 23 -6.89 6.28 -5.35
CA CYS A 23 -5.54 5.80 -5.64
C CYS A 23 -5.15 4.57 -4.82
N ILE A 24 -5.62 4.44 -3.57
CA ILE A 24 -5.43 3.25 -2.72
C ILE A 24 -6.02 1.99 -3.36
N PHE A 25 -7.20 2.11 -3.97
CA PHE A 25 -7.86 0.97 -4.62
C PHE A 25 -7.24 0.66 -5.98
N TRP A 26 -6.88 1.69 -6.74
CA TRP A 26 -6.28 1.53 -8.06
C TRP A 26 -4.84 1.02 -8.02
N SER A 27 -4.11 1.25 -6.93
CA SER A 27 -2.78 0.69 -6.74
C SER A 27 -2.77 -0.80 -6.41
N LEU A 28 -3.93 -1.38 -6.08
CA LEU A 28 -4.02 -2.82 -5.83
C LEU A 28 -3.60 -3.62 -7.08
N PRO A 29 -2.67 -4.58 -6.93
CA PRO A 29 -2.08 -5.31 -8.07
C PRO A 29 -3.10 -6.17 -8.82
N ILE A 30 -4.22 -6.55 -8.19
CA ILE A 30 -5.31 -7.32 -8.81
C ILE A 30 -5.98 -6.57 -9.96
N PHE A 31 -6.08 -5.24 -9.86
CA PHE A 31 -6.77 -4.44 -10.88
C PHE A 31 -5.82 -3.89 -11.95
N LYS A 32 -4.50 -3.94 -11.72
CA LYS A 32 -3.45 -3.52 -12.66
C LYS A 32 -3.63 -2.11 -13.23
N TYR A 33 -4.30 -1.18 -12.52
CA TYR A 33 -4.54 0.16 -13.04
C TYR A 33 -3.23 0.93 -13.24
N CYS A 34 -2.31 0.88 -12.27
CA CYS A 34 -0.99 1.51 -12.40
C CYS A 34 -0.19 0.97 -13.60
N ALA A 35 -0.40 -0.28 -14.00
CA ALA A 35 0.32 -0.88 -15.13
C ALA A 35 -0.34 -0.56 -16.48
N LYS A 36 -1.66 -0.38 -16.50
CA LYS A 36 -2.45 -0.17 -17.71
C LYS A 36 -2.59 1.32 -18.09
N TRP A 37 -2.57 2.22 -17.11
CA TRP A 37 -2.89 3.63 -17.30
C TRP A 37 -1.72 4.51 -16.86
N GLU A 38 -0.87 4.89 -17.81
CA GLU A 38 0.31 5.71 -17.55
C GLU A 38 -0.05 7.04 -16.89
N LYS A 39 -1.04 7.76 -17.45
CA LYS A 39 -1.54 9.02 -16.89
C LYS A 39 -2.00 8.89 -15.44
N LEU A 40 -2.64 7.77 -15.10
CA LEU A 40 -3.05 7.50 -13.74
C LEU A 40 -1.81 7.38 -12.84
N ARG A 41 -0.83 6.60 -13.29
CA ARG A 41 0.39 6.35 -12.54
C ARG A 41 1.26 7.60 -12.37
N THR A 42 1.31 8.50 -13.34
CA THR A 42 2.24 9.65 -13.30
C THR A 42 1.60 10.95 -12.82
N GLU A 43 0.32 11.20 -13.13
CA GLU A 43 -0.32 12.48 -12.83
C GLU A 43 -1.33 12.41 -11.68
N ILE A 44 -2.03 11.29 -11.53
CA ILE A 44 -3.17 11.15 -10.62
C ILE A 44 -2.77 10.46 -9.32
N CYS A 45 -2.04 9.35 -9.42
CA CYS A 45 -1.66 8.49 -8.32
C CYS A 45 -0.14 8.23 -8.28
N PRO A 46 0.73 9.26 -8.38
CA PRO A 46 2.18 9.06 -8.42
C PRO A 46 2.72 8.43 -7.13
N PHE A 47 2.10 8.70 -5.99
CA PHE A 47 2.50 8.11 -4.71
C PHE A 47 2.03 6.66 -4.59
N SER A 48 0.74 6.41 -4.73
CA SER A 48 0.15 5.07 -4.64
C SER A 48 0.70 4.10 -5.71
N CYS A 49 1.07 4.58 -6.90
CA CYS A 49 1.68 3.77 -7.94
C CYS A 49 3.23 3.76 -7.89
N GLY A 50 3.84 4.30 -6.83
CA GLY A 50 5.28 4.20 -6.57
C GLY A 50 6.18 4.92 -7.56
N GLN A 51 5.71 6.03 -8.15
CA GLN A 51 6.52 6.90 -9.02
C GLN A 51 7.34 7.93 -8.25
N CYS A 52 7.02 8.14 -6.96
CA CYS A 52 7.79 9.07 -6.16
C CYS A 52 9.24 8.62 -5.99
N PRO A 53 10.21 9.50 -6.25
CA PRO A 53 11.60 9.22 -5.92
C PRO A 53 11.70 9.03 -4.40
N LYS A 54 12.27 7.91 -3.97
CA LYS A 54 12.64 7.73 -2.56
C LYS A 54 13.69 8.78 -2.25
N ALA A 55 13.37 9.77 -1.43
CA ALA A 55 14.38 10.65 -0.88
C ALA A 55 15.47 9.76 -0.26
N LYS A 56 16.73 9.98 -0.65
CA LYS A 56 17.88 9.36 0.02
C LYS A 56 17.92 9.95 1.42
N ALA A 57 17.23 9.34 2.37
CA ALA A 57 17.32 9.69 3.77
C ALA A 57 18.66 9.16 4.30
N GLU A 58 19.65 10.04 4.44
CA GLU A 58 20.56 9.94 5.58
C GLU A 58 19.73 10.14 6.86
N GLU A 59 20.09 9.35 7.87
CA GLU A 59 19.54 9.26 9.23
C GLU A 59 18.14 8.64 9.41
N GLU A 60 18.19 7.35 9.75
CA GLU A 60 17.50 6.68 10.86
C GLU A 60 16.31 7.42 11.51
N ILE A 61 15.20 7.51 10.78
CA ILE A 61 13.87 7.50 11.41
C ILE A 61 13.36 6.06 11.30
N LYS A 62 13.27 5.41 12.47
CA LYS A 62 12.79 4.04 12.65
C LYS A 62 11.54 3.78 11.79
N PRO A 63 11.45 2.61 11.13
CA PRO A 63 10.30 2.26 10.32
C PRO A 63 9.05 2.09 11.20
N GLN A 64 8.20 3.11 11.22
CA GLN A 64 6.80 3.02 11.62
C GLN A 64 6.02 3.11 10.30
N SER A 65 5.91 2.06 9.51
CA SER A 65 5.18 0.83 9.79
C SER A 65 5.86 -0.30 9.01
N ARG A 66 6.71 -1.05 9.71
CA ARG A 66 6.78 -2.47 9.42
C ARG A 66 5.39 -3.03 9.74
N ILE A 67 4.65 -3.41 8.71
CA ILE A 67 3.92 -4.68 8.79
C ILE A 67 5.02 -5.76 8.87
N THR A 68 5.72 -5.81 10.00
CA THR A 68 6.07 -7.10 10.57
C THR A 68 4.75 -7.54 11.14
N GLU A 69 3.97 -8.19 10.28
CA GLU A 69 3.24 -9.36 10.70
C GLU A 69 4.31 -10.28 11.28
N GLU A 70 4.68 -10.04 12.54
CA GLU A 70 5.07 -11.12 13.41
C GLU A 70 3.84 -12.00 13.36
N THR A 71 3.93 -13.05 12.55
CA THR A 71 2.91 -14.07 12.34
C THR A 71 2.74 -14.84 13.64
N GLU A 72 2.32 -14.13 14.69
CA GLU A 72 1.80 -14.73 15.90
C GLU A 72 0.50 -15.40 15.49
N CYS A 73 0.51 -16.73 15.50
CA CYS A 73 -0.64 -17.53 15.12
C CYS A 73 -1.75 -17.33 16.14
N LYS A 74 -2.57 -16.28 16.01
CA LYS A 74 -3.72 -16.02 16.87
C LYS A 74 -4.98 -15.76 16.06
N ASP A 75 -6.10 -15.95 16.73
CA ASP A 75 -7.40 -15.52 16.22
C ASP A 75 -7.56 -14.01 16.44
N GLU A 76 -8.03 -13.31 15.42
CA GLU A 76 -8.23 -11.87 15.38
C GLU A 76 -9.65 -11.46 15.80
N SER A 77 -10.55 -12.44 15.98
CA SER A 77 -11.94 -12.20 16.37
C SER A 77 -12.35 -13.04 17.58
N PRO A 78 -13.07 -12.47 18.56
CA PRO A 78 -13.61 -13.23 19.70
C PRO A 78 -14.69 -14.23 19.26
N VAL A 79 -15.22 -14.11 18.04
CA VAL A 79 -16.20 -15.07 17.49
C VAL A 79 -15.57 -16.44 17.24
N CYS A 80 -14.23 -16.50 17.09
CA CYS A 80 -13.52 -17.74 16.80
C CYS A 80 -13.64 -18.78 17.92
N GLU A 81 -13.79 -18.37 19.18
CA GLU A 81 -13.98 -19.28 20.32
C GLU A 81 -15.25 -20.14 20.21
N ASN A 82 -16.26 -19.66 19.48
CA ASN A 82 -17.54 -20.34 19.27
C ASN A 82 -17.71 -20.85 17.84
N LEU A 83 -16.66 -20.82 17.03
CA LEU A 83 -16.72 -21.22 15.63
C LEU A 83 -16.57 -22.74 15.50
N SER A 84 -17.56 -23.41 14.90
CA SER A 84 -17.41 -24.80 14.48
C SER A 84 -16.52 -24.89 13.23
N LEU A 85 -15.71 -25.96 13.13
CA LEU A 85 -14.81 -26.23 12.00
C LEU A 85 -15.52 -26.19 10.62
N GLU A 86 -16.83 -26.44 10.58
CA GLU A 86 -17.64 -26.34 9.35
C GLU A 86 -17.72 -24.92 8.77
N HIS A 87 -17.47 -23.89 9.59
CA HIS A 87 -17.51 -22.48 9.18
C HIS A 87 -16.13 -21.91 8.80
N CYS A 88 -15.07 -22.69 8.98
CA CYS A 88 -13.71 -22.33 8.57
C CYS A 88 -13.47 -22.14 7.07
N PRO A 89 -14.12 -22.85 6.12
CA PRO A 89 -13.88 -22.61 4.69
C PRO A 89 -14.39 -21.24 4.20
N GLY A 90 -15.14 -20.50 5.03
CA GLY A 90 -15.53 -19.13 4.74
C GLY A 90 -14.34 -18.18 4.78
N LEU A 91 -14.34 -17.17 3.90
CA LEU A 91 -13.30 -16.13 3.82
C LEU A 91 -13.03 -15.49 5.20
N THR A 92 -14.08 -15.28 5.98
CA THR A 92 -14.01 -14.72 7.34
C THR A 92 -13.31 -15.68 8.32
N GLY A 93 -13.58 -16.98 8.24
CA GLY A 93 -12.94 -17.98 9.10
C GLY A 93 -11.44 -18.08 8.85
N MET A 94 -11.03 -18.15 7.59
CA MET A 94 -9.61 -18.25 7.22
C MET A 94 -8.81 -16.98 7.54
N LEU A 95 -9.42 -15.80 7.43
CA LEU A 95 -8.74 -14.52 7.66
C LEU A 95 -8.67 -14.17 9.15
N PHE A 96 -9.75 -14.36 9.90
CA PHE A 96 -9.85 -13.86 11.27
C PHE A 96 -9.71 -14.96 12.33
N CYS A 97 -9.86 -16.24 11.98
CA CYS A 97 -9.79 -17.35 12.93
C CYS A 97 -8.63 -18.29 12.59
N LYS A 98 -7.42 -17.73 12.43
CA LYS A 98 -6.26 -18.45 11.90
C LYS A 98 -5.84 -19.65 12.75
N ARG A 99 -5.89 -19.52 14.08
CA ARG A 99 -5.55 -20.59 15.02
C ARG A 99 -6.68 -21.60 15.10
N THR A 100 -7.92 -21.14 15.27
CA THR A 100 -9.11 -22.00 15.38
C THR A 100 -9.33 -22.83 14.11
N CYS A 101 -9.12 -22.23 12.93
CA CYS A 101 -9.27 -22.91 11.64
C CYS A 101 -8.00 -23.63 11.16
N GLY A 102 -6.95 -23.67 11.98
CA GLY A 102 -5.72 -24.41 11.70
C GLY A 102 -4.95 -23.92 10.49
N THR A 103 -5.12 -22.65 10.09
CA THR A 103 -4.35 -22.05 8.99
C THR A 103 -2.93 -21.65 9.43
N CYS A 104 -2.67 -21.67 10.75
CA CYS A 104 -1.33 -21.57 11.32
C CYS A 104 -1.18 -22.46 12.58
N LYS A 105 0.06 -22.66 13.02
CA LYS A 105 0.42 -23.29 14.30
C LYS A 105 1.53 -22.48 14.95
N GLU A 106 1.52 -22.41 16.28
CA GLU A 106 2.59 -21.79 17.10
C GLU A 106 3.89 -22.60 17.05
#